data_AF-A0A645D0U5-F1
#
_entry.id   AF-A0A645D0U5-F1
#
_cell.length_a   1.000
_cell.length_b   1.000
_cell.length_c   1.000
_cell.angle_alpha   90.00
_cell.angle_beta   90.00
_cell.angle_gamma   90.00
#
_symmetry.space_group_name_H-M   'P 1'
#
loop_
_entity.id
_entity.type
_entity.pdbx_description
1 polymer ?
#
loop_
_entity_poly.entity_id
_entity_poly.type
_entity_poly.pdbx_seq_one_letter_code
_entity_poly.pdbx_strand_id
1 'polypeptide(L)'
;MVSEDNADILMQLVIESSAKALNMETDQVADKIALIKDPVALEAAMLATDLTEQQIITMANNGMVSSAKAVDEALEFDAEAYIWLSVGLLLLILALSSISFFASTLFNRTGLALAIGGGIPFTFFIITMVQQLMDTSENLEYLTITTLFDTEAILTGGDFGWGLVALGGITFVLYAASNVIFTKKDLPL
;
A
#
# COMPACT_ATOMS: atom_id res chain seq x y z
N MET A 1 30.31 -28.33 -13.74
CA MET A 1 29.52 -27.73 -12.66
C MET A 1 30.37 -26.58 -12.13
N VAL A 2 30.03 -25.34 -12.46
CA VAL A 2 30.73 -24.17 -11.94
C VAL A 2 30.29 -24.03 -10.47
N SER A 3 31.25 -24.04 -9.54
CA SER A 3 30.99 -23.81 -8.12
C SER A 3 30.42 -22.40 -7.91
N GLU A 4 29.50 -22.21 -6.96
CA GLU A 4 28.89 -20.91 -6.61
C GLU A 4 29.94 -19.79 -6.45
N ASP A 5 31.06 -20.10 -5.81
CA ASP A 5 32.20 -19.19 -5.61
C ASP A 5 32.82 -18.70 -6.93
N ASN A 6 32.85 -19.57 -7.94
CA ASN A 6 33.38 -19.24 -9.26
C ASN A 6 32.34 -18.49 -10.13
N ALA A 7 31.06 -18.51 -9.78
CA ALA A 7 30.02 -17.75 -10.48
C ALA A 7 30.03 -16.28 -10.04
N ASP A 8 30.24 -16.01 -8.75
CA ASP A 8 30.33 -14.65 -8.21
C ASP A 8 31.58 -13.91 -8.70
N ILE A 9 32.72 -14.61 -8.78
CA ILE A 9 33.96 -14.05 -9.35
C ILE A 9 33.76 -13.67 -10.83
N LEU A 10 33.08 -14.53 -11.59
CA LEU A 10 32.79 -14.24 -13.00
C LEU A 10 31.81 -13.06 -13.14
N MET A 11 30.80 -12.97 -12.28
CA MET A 11 29.86 -11.85 -12.25
C MET A 11 30.58 -10.53 -11.93
N GLN A 12 31.50 -10.53 -10.95
CA GLN A 12 32.29 -9.36 -10.59
C GLN A 12 33.21 -8.92 -11.73
N LEU A 13 33.82 -9.87 -12.44
CA LEU A 13 34.67 -9.59 -13.60
C LEU A 13 33.86 -9.04 -14.80
N VAL A 14 32.64 -9.53 -15.01
CA VAL A 14 31.69 -8.97 -16.00
C VAL A 14 31.35 -7.53 -15.64
N ILE A 15 31.08 -7.22 -14.36
CA ILE A 15 30.74 -5.87 -13.90
C ILE A 15 31.93 -4.92 -14.06
N GLU A 16 33.14 -5.32 -13.67
CA GLU A 16 34.36 -4.50 -13.78
C GLU A 16 34.75 -4.22 -15.24
N SER A 17 34.68 -5.23 -16.10
CA SER A 17 34.96 -5.06 -17.54
C SER A 17 33.91 -4.19 -18.24
N SER A 18 32.64 -4.33 -17.87
CA SER A 18 31.55 -3.49 -18.34
C SER A 18 31.70 -2.04 -17.88
N ALA A 19 32.07 -1.81 -16.62
CA ALA A 19 32.31 -0.48 -16.06
C ALA A 19 33.47 0.23 -16.77
N LYS A 20 34.57 -0.49 -17.02
CA LYS A 20 35.72 0.02 -17.78
C LYS A 20 35.37 0.38 -19.23
N ALA A 21 34.52 -0.41 -19.89
CA ALA A 21 34.10 -0.16 -21.26
C ALA A 21 33.13 1.03 -21.39
N LEU A 22 32.28 1.23 -20.39
CA LEU A 22 31.32 2.33 -20.32
C LEU A 22 31.89 3.62 -19.74
N ASN A 23 33.15 3.62 -19.26
CA ASN A 23 33.77 4.71 -18.52
C ASN A 23 32.94 5.13 -17.28
N MET A 24 32.39 4.13 -16.59
CA MET A 24 31.56 4.28 -15.39
C MET A 24 32.24 3.60 -14.19
N GLU A 25 31.90 4.02 -12.99
CA GLU A 25 32.36 3.36 -11.77
C GLU A 25 31.70 1.98 -11.62
N THR A 26 32.45 1.00 -11.11
CA THR A 26 32.01 -0.38 -10.91
C THR A 26 30.71 -0.48 -10.12
N ASP A 27 30.54 0.39 -9.11
CA ASP A 27 29.34 0.45 -8.28
C ASP A 27 28.09 0.88 -9.06
N GLN A 28 28.24 1.71 -10.09
CA GLN A 28 27.09 2.14 -10.90
C GLN A 28 26.59 1.05 -11.84
N VAL A 29 27.48 0.17 -12.30
CA VAL A 29 27.14 -1.00 -13.12
C VAL A 29 26.60 -2.13 -12.25
N ALA A 30 27.09 -2.27 -11.00
CA ALA A 30 26.55 -3.18 -10.01
C ALA A 30 25.12 -2.79 -9.57
N ASP A 31 24.86 -1.49 -9.36
CA ASP A 31 23.54 -0.96 -8.99
C ASP A 31 22.55 -1.01 -10.16
N LYS A 32 23.05 -0.88 -11.40
CA LYS A 32 22.26 -0.97 -12.63
C LYS A 32 22.75 -2.13 -13.50
N ILE A 33 22.53 -3.36 -13.04
CA ILE A 33 22.86 -4.62 -13.75
C ILE A 33 22.28 -4.65 -15.18
N ALA A 34 21.23 -3.88 -15.47
CA ALA A 34 20.69 -3.69 -16.82
C ALA A 34 21.71 -3.12 -17.83
N LEU A 35 22.73 -2.37 -17.38
CA LEU A 35 23.78 -1.78 -18.22
C LEU A 35 24.74 -2.82 -18.80
N ILE A 36 24.81 -4.02 -18.21
CA ILE A 36 25.61 -5.14 -18.73
C ILE A 36 25.07 -5.63 -20.08
N LYS A 37 23.80 -5.32 -20.40
CA LYS A 37 23.18 -5.67 -21.68
C LYS A 37 23.50 -4.68 -22.81
N ASP A 38 24.23 -3.61 -22.54
CA ASP A 38 24.68 -2.68 -23.58
C ASP A 38 25.67 -3.38 -24.52
N PRO A 39 25.56 -3.20 -25.85
CA PRO A 39 26.46 -3.83 -26.81
C PRO A 39 27.95 -3.58 -26.54
N VAL A 40 28.32 -2.41 -26.02
CA VAL A 40 29.72 -2.05 -25.69
C VAL A 40 30.19 -2.78 -24.42
N ALA A 41 29.30 -2.93 -23.43
CA ALA A 41 29.59 -3.63 -22.18
C ALA A 41 29.69 -5.15 -22.39
N LEU A 42 28.82 -5.69 -23.24
CA LEU A 42 28.75 -7.11 -23.56
C LEU A 42 30.02 -7.58 -24.30
N GLU A 43 30.53 -6.81 -25.25
CA GLU A 43 31.76 -7.14 -25.97
C GLU A 43 32.98 -7.20 -25.03
N ALA A 44 33.10 -6.24 -24.12
CA ALA A 44 34.16 -6.22 -23.12
C ALA A 44 34.04 -7.39 -22.12
N ALA A 45 32.82 -7.72 -21.70
CA ALA A 45 32.54 -8.83 -20.81
C ALA A 45 32.82 -10.20 -21.45
N MET A 46 32.47 -10.38 -22.74
CA MET A 46 32.80 -11.61 -23.49
C MET A 46 34.31 -11.82 -23.61
N LEU A 47 35.07 -10.76 -23.90
CA LEU A 47 36.53 -10.82 -24.00
C LEU A 47 37.21 -11.08 -22.65
N ALA A 48 36.65 -10.58 -21.55
CA ALA A 48 37.23 -10.76 -20.22
C ALA A 48 36.90 -12.12 -19.59
N THR A 49 35.74 -12.70 -19.90
CA THR A 49 35.22 -13.89 -19.20
C THR A 49 35.18 -15.16 -20.03
N ASP A 50 35.43 -15.07 -21.35
CA ASP A 50 35.29 -16.17 -22.33
C ASP A 50 33.87 -16.79 -22.35
N LEU A 51 32.88 -16.02 -21.88
CA LEU A 51 31.47 -16.42 -21.85
C LEU A 51 30.75 -15.97 -23.11
N THR A 52 29.72 -16.72 -23.50
CA THR A 52 28.83 -16.31 -24.60
C THR A 52 27.89 -15.19 -24.17
N GLU A 53 27.46 -14.35 -25.12
CA GLU A 53 26.46 -13.29 -24.92
C GLU A 53 25.23 -13.79 -24.14
N GLN A 54 24.70 -14.96 -24.51
CA GLN A 54 23.53 -15.53 -23.85
C GLN A 54 23.77 -15.91 -22.39
N GLN A 55 24.97 -16.37 -22.03
CA GLN A 55 25.31 -16.69 -20.65
C GLN A 55 25.42 -15.42 -19.80
N ILE A 56 26.03 -14.36 -20.33
CA ILE A 56 26.14 -13.06 -19.66
C ILE A 56 24.75 -12.45 -19.44
N ILE A 57 23.88 -12.48 -20.46
CA ILE A 57 22.50 -11.97 -20.35
C ILE A 57 21.70 -12.78 -19.33
N THR A 58 21.87 -14.11 -19.29
CA THR A 58 21.17 -14.98 -18.32
C THR A 58 21.66 -14.73 -16.89
N MET A 59 22.97 -14.54 -16.69
CA MET A 59 23.55 -14.18 -15.39
C MET A 59 23.07 -12.80 -14.92
N ALA A 60 23.08 -11.80 -15.80
CA ALA A 60 22.56 -10.46 -15.52
C ALA A 60 21.07 -10.49 -15.15
N ASN A 61 20.25 -11.26 -15.89
CA ASN A 61 18.83 -11.45 -15.57
C ASN A 61 18.63 -12.10 -14.20
N ASN A 62 19.40 -13.16 -13.90
CA ASN A 62 19.32 -13.84 -12.61
C ASN A 62 19.74 -12.91 -11.46
N GLY A 63 20.78 -12.09 -11.64
CA GLY A 63 21.22 -11.08 -10.67
C GLY A 63 20.18 -9.97 -10.44
N MET A 64 19.50 -9.52 -11.49
CA MET A 64 18.37 -8.58 -11.37
C MET A 64 17.18 -9.20 -10.64
N VAL A 65 16.88 -10.47 -10.89
CA VAL A 65 15.80 -11.20 -10.20
C VAL A 65 16.17 -11.45 -8.74
N SER A 66 17.42 -11.76 -8.42
CA SER A 66 17.87 -11.98 -7.05
C SER A 66 17.90 -10.69 -6.24
N SER A 67 18.32 -9.56 -6.83
CA SER A 67 18.26 -8.26 -6.15
C SER A 67 16.82 -7.81 -5.89
N ALA A 68 15.92 -8.02 -6.86
CA ALA A 68 14.49 -7.76 -6.67
C ALA A 68 13.88 -8.67 -5.58
N LYS A 69 14.27 -9.95 -5.53
CA LYS A 69 13.84 -10.88 -4.47
C LYS A 69 14.41 -10.54 -3.10
N ALA A 70 15.67 -10.10 -3.01
CA ALA A 70 16.29 -9.73 -1.74
C ALA A 70 15.62 -8.50 -1.12
N VAL A 71 15.15 -7.56 -1.94
CA VAL A 71 14.33 -6.42 -1.49
C VAL A 71 12.94 -6.88 -1.02
N ASP A 72 12.36 -7.90 -1.65
CA ASP A 72 11.06 -8.48 -1.28
C ASP A 72 11.16 -9.33 0.02
N GLU A 73 12.23 -10.10 0.21
CA GLU A 73 12.50 -10.87 1.44
C GLU A 73 12.82 -9.99 2.65
N ALA A 74 13.35 -8.78 2.43
CA ALA A 74 13.60 -7.80 3.50
C ALA A 74 12.31 -7.15 4.03
N LEU A 75 11.19 -7.31 3.33
CA LEU A 75 9.86 -6.91 3.79
C LEU A 75 9.17 -8.13 4.40
N GLU A 76 9.33 -8.34 5.72
CA GLU A 76 8.48 -9.29 6.44
C GLU A 76 7.02 -8.85 6.28
N PHE A 77 6.28 -9.52 5.39
CA PHE A 77 4.86 -9.25 5.20
C PHE A 77 4.08 -9.76 6.42
N ASP A 78 3.67 -8.83 7.26
CA ASP A 78 2.78 -9.12 8.37
C ASP A 78 1.34 -9.34 7.87
N ALA A 79 1.03 -10.62 7.62
CA ALA A 79 -0.29 -11.04 7.18
C ALA A 79 -1.38 -10.76 8.22
N GLU A 80 -1.05 -10.74 9.51
CA GLU A 80 -2.02 -10.48 10.57
C GLU A 80 -2.39 -8.99 10.59
N ALA A 81 -1.40 -8.10 10.60
CA ALA A 81 -1.62 -6.66 10.51
C ALA A 81 -2.41 -6.29 9.23
N TYR A 82 -2.11 -6.94 8.11
CA TYR A 82 -2.84 -6.75 6.85
C TYR A 82 -4.33 -7.11 6.96
N ILE A 83 -4.65 -8.22 7.62
CA ILE A 83 -6.05 -8.63 7.83
C ILE A 83 -6.76 -7.62 8.73
N TRP A 84 -6.14 -7.18 9.82
CA TRP A 84 -6.74 -6.20 10.72
C TRP A 84 -6.95 -4.83 10.08
N LEU A 85 -5.99 -4.36 9.29
CA LEU A 85 -6.15 -3.15 8.47
C LEU A 85 -7.32 -3.29 7.49
N SER A 86 -7.44 -4.44 6.83
CA SER A 86 -8.53 -4.70 5.88
C SER A 86 -9.90 -4.73 6.57
N VAL A 87 -10.00 -5.37 7.74
CA VAL A 87 -11.23 -5.43 8.55
C VAL A 87 -11.60 -4.04 9.07
N GLY A 88 -10.63 -3.28 9.57
CA GLY A 88 -10.88 -1.93 10.06
C GLY A 88 -11.32 -0.98 8.95
N LEU A 89 -10.68 -1.06 7.77
CA LEU A 89 -11.10 -0.31 6.59
C LEU A 89 -12.52 -0.69 6.14
N LEU A 90 -12.85 -1.99 6.15
CA LEU A 90 -14.20 -2.47 5.82
C LEU A 90 -15.25 -1.87 6.78
N LEU A 91 -14.98 -1.89 8.09
CA LEU A 91 -15.88 -1.33 9.10
C LEU A 91 -16.04 0.18 8.94
N LEU A 92 -14.95 0.91 8.66
CA LEU A 92 -15.01 2.34 8.39
C LEU A 92 -15.90 2.66 7.18
N ILE A 93 -15.71 1.95 6.06
CA ILE A 93 -16.52 2.14 4.85
C ILE A 93 -18.01 1.81 5.12
N LEU A 94 -18.28 0.73 5.85
CA LEU A 94 -19.65 0.38 6.25
C LEU A 94 -20.28 1.45 7.15
N ALA A 95 -19.52 2.01 8.10
CA ALA A 95 -20.00 3.10 8.94
C ALA A 95 -20.34 4.35 8.10
N LEU A 96 -19.46 4.76 7.18
CA LEU A 96 -19.75 5.88 6.27
C LEU A 96 -20.97 5.61 5.38
N SER A 97 -21.10 4.40 4.83
CA SER A 97 -22.26 3.98 4.05
C SER A 97 -23.56 4.01 4.87
N SER A 98 -23.50 3.58 6.14
CA SER A 98 -24.66 3.60 7.03
C SER A 98 -25.16 5.02 7.31
N ILE A 99 -24.26 6.02 7.38
CA ILE A 99 -24.63 7.45 7.48
C ILE A 99 -25.39 7.89 6.24
N SER A 100 -24.88 7.55 5.04
CA SER A 100 -25.56 7.87 3.78
C SER A 100 -26.93 7.21 3.68
N PHE A 101 -27.03 5.94 4.06
CA PHE A 101 -28.27 5.19 4.07
C PHE A 101 -29.29 5.78 5.06
N PHE A 102 -28.83 6.11 6.27
CA PHE A 102 -29.66 6.75 7.29
C PHE A 102 -30.22 8.09 6.81
N ALA A 103 -29.38 8.96 6.24
CA ALA A 103 -29.83 10.21 5.65
C ALA A 103 -30.85 10.01 4.53
N SER A 104 -30.67 8.98 3.68
CA SER A 104 -31.63 8.65 2.63
C SER A 104 -32.99 8.20 3.16
N THR A 105 -33.03 7.46 4.29
CA THR A 105 -34.31 7.05 4.90
C THR A 105 -35.00 8.22 5.61
N LEU A 106 -34.22 9.14 6.19
CA LEU A 106 -34.74 10.29 6.92
C LEU A 106 -35.32 11.37 5.99
N PHE A 107 -34.60 11.77 4.94
CA PHE A 107 -35.02 12.85 4.05
C PHE A 107 -35.75 12.34 2.81
N ASN A 108 -36.92 12.91 2.49
CA ASN A 108 -37.68 12.54 1.29
C ASN A 108 -37.21 13.25 0.00
N ARG A 109 -36.45 14.35 0.16
CA ARG A 109 -35.89 15.10 -0.98
C ARG A 109 -34.47 14.63 -1.25
N THR A 110 -34.21 14.16 -2.47
CA THR A 110 -32.89 13.67 -2.91
C THR A 110 -31.76 14.66 -2.66
N GLY A 111 -32.02 15.97 -2.85
CA GLY A 111 -31.01 17.00 -2.61
C GLY A 111 -30.54 17.09 -1.15
N LEU A 112 -31.45 16.99 -0.18
CA LEU A 112 -31.10 17.01 1.24
C LEU A 112 -30.50 15.68 1.70
N ALA A 113 -31.00 14.55 1.19
CA ALA A 113 -30.43 13.23 1.46
C ALA A 113 -28.97 13.15 1.00
N LEU A 114 -28.65 13.64 -0.19
CA LEU A 114 -27.28 13.68 -0.72
C LEU A 114 -26.39 14.65 0.05
N ALA A 115 -26.87 15.87 0.31
CA ALA A 115 -26.10 16.88 1.02
C ALA A 115 -25.70 16.42 2.43
N ILE A 116 -26.61 15.77 3.16
CA ILE A 116 -26.33 15.27 4.52
C ILE A 116 -25.60 13.92 4.47
N GLY A 117 -26.11 12.98 3.67
CA GLY A 117 -25.60 11.61 3.62
C GLY A 117 -24.21 11.48 3.01
N GLY A 118 -23.87 12.31 2.02
CA GLY A 118 -22.53 12.38 1.45
C GLY A 118 -21.67 13.48 2.08
N GLY A 119 -22.27 14.62 2.45
CA GLY A 119 -21.54 15.77 2.99
C GLY A 119 -20.96 15.54 4.38
N ILE A 120 -21.61 14.76 5.25
CA ILE A 120 -21.05 14.42 6.57
C ILE A 120 -19.78 13.55 6.42
N PRO A 121 -19.81 12.39 5.72
CA PRO A 121 -18.60 11.62 5.41
C PRO A 121 -17.49 12.45 4.78
N PHE A 122 -17.85 13.31 3.83
CA PHE A 122 -16.88 14.16 3.13
C PHE A 122 -16.22 15.18 4.06
N THR A 123 -16.99 15.77 4.98
CA THR A 123 -16.47 16.70 5.99
C THR A 123 -15.50 16.00 6.94
N PHE A 124 -15.83 14.79 7.39
CA PHE A 124 -14.90 13.98 8.20
C PHE A 124 -13.59 13.71 7.47
N PHE A 125 -13.65 13.42 6.17
CA PHE A 125 -12.46 13.22 5.35
C PHE A 125 -11.60 14.49 5.25
N ILE A 126 -12.20 15.66 4.98
CA ILE A 126 -11.46 16.94 4.93
C ILE A 126 -10.80 17.24 6.27
N ILE A 127 -11.51 17.07 7.39
CA ILE A 127 -10.95 17.29 8.72
C ILE A 127 -9.76 16.37 8.96
N THR A 128 -9.85 15.10 8.55
CA THR A 128 -8.74 14.13 8.68
C THR A 128 -7.52 14.57 7.85
N MET A 129 -7.74 15.02 6.61
CA MET A 129 -6.66 15.54 5.76
C MET A 129 -6.00 16.79 6.37
N VAL A 130 -6.79 17.69 6.95
CA VAL A 130 -6.28 18.88 7.63
C VAL A 130 -5.48 18.52 8.89
N GLN A 131 -5.91 17.51 9.65
CA GLN A 131 -5.14 17.01 10.80
C GLN A 131 -3.80 16.42 10.39
N GLN A 132 -3.74 15.64 9.31
CA GLN A 132 -2.47 15.09 8.80
C GLN A 132 -1.48 16.17 8.35
N LEU A 133 -1.96 17.37 7.99
CA LEU A 133 -1.12 18.50 7.61
C LEU A 133 -0.75 19.41 8.80
N MET A 134 -1.52 19.36 9.89
CA MET A 134 -1.33 20.18 11.08
C MET A 134 -0.96 19.28 12.26
N ASP A 135 0.31 19.28 12.62
CA ASP A 135 0.92 18.51 13.71
C ASP A 135 0.41 18.90 15.13
N THR A 136 -0.77 19.53 15.28
CA THR A 136 -1.16 20.28 16.49
C THR A 136 -2.67 20.35 16.71
N SER A 137 -3.46 19.30 16.47
CA SER A 137 -4.88 19.36 16.86
C SER A 137 -5.45 18.10 17.50
N GLU A 138 -4.99 17.76 18.70
CA GLU A 138 -5.60 16.76 19.60
C GLU A 138 -7.13 16.98 19.79
N ASN A 139 -7.60 18.24 19.74
CA ASN A 139 -9.03 18.54 19.93
C ASN A 139 -9.93 18.24 18.71
N LEU A 140 -9.37 18.13 17.49
CA LEU A 140 -10.16 17.79 16.29
C LEU A 140 -10.22 16.28 16.04
N GLU A 141 -9.39 15.51 16.72
CA GLU A 141 -9.26 14.06 16.57
C GLU A 141 -10.58 13.34 16.92
N TYR A 142 -11.28 13.79 17.97
CA TYR A 142 -12.55 13.18 18.38
C TYR A 142 -13.77 13.58 17.54
N LEU A 143 -13.57 14.44 16.53
CA LEU A 143 -14.66 15.00 15.73
C LEU A 143 -15.03 14.11 14.53
N THR A 144 -14.17 13.18 14.14
CA THR A 144 -14.35 12.36 12.93
C THR A 144 -14.43 10.88 13.27
N ILE A 145 -15.27 10.15 12.54
CA ILE A 145 -15.38 8.68 12.70
C ILE A 145 -14.12 7.95 12.22
N THR A 146 -13.27 8.63 11.46
CA THR A 146 -12.01 8.10 10.91
C THR A 146 -10.96 7.84 11.98
N THR A 147 -10.99 8.56 13.11
CA THR A 147 -10.01 8.35 14.20
C THR A 147 -10.26 7.09 15.01
N LEU A 148 -11.46 6.51 14.91
CA LEU A 148 -11.73 5.17 15.45
C LEU A 148 -10.99 4.07 14.68
N PHE A 149 -10.48 4.37 13.48
CA PHE A 149 -9.63 3.47 12.69
C PHE A 149 -8.17 3.88 12.80
N ASP A 150 -7.54 3.50 13.91
CA ASP A 150 -6.13 3.77 14.18
C ASP A 150 -5.23 2.74 13.46
N THR A 151 -4.71 3.14 12.30
CA THR A 151 -3.80 2.30 11.51
C THR A 151 -2.44 2.12 12.18
N GLU A 152 -1.99 3.10 12.97
CA GLU A 152 -0.68 3.04 13.63
C GLU A 152 -0.71 2.04 14.80
N ALA A 153 -1.78 2.05 15.60
CA ALA A 153 -1.99 1.02 16.62
C ALA A 153 -2.10 -0.39 16.02
N ILE A 154 -2.72 -0.55 14.85
CA ILE A 154 -2.79 -1.86 14.19
C ILE A 154 -1.40 -2.34 13.74
N LEU A 155 -0.59 -1.46 13.16
CA LEU A 155 0.76 -1.80 12.69
C LEU A 155 1.75 -2.06 13.82
N THR A 156 1.57 -1.42 14.97
CA THR A 156 2.44 -1.56 16.14
C THR A 156 1.97 -2.63 17.13
N GLY A 157 0.82 -3.27 16.87
CA GLY A 157 0.21 -4.24 17.79
C GLY A 157 -0.33 -3.61 19.09
N GLY A 158 -0.70 -2.33 19.05
CA GLY A 158 -1.30 -1.59 20.15
C GLY A 158 -2.78 -1.94 20.40
N ASP A 159 -3.44 -1.19 21.29
CA ASP A 159 -4.86 -1.39 21.60
C ASP A 159 -5.78 -0.69 20.57
N PHE A 160 -6.13 -1.40 19.49
CA PHE A 160 -7.04 -0.91 18.45
C PHE A 160 -8.46 -1.52 18.54
N GLY A 161 -8.65 -2.52 19.40
CA GLY A 161 -9.87 -3.34 19.42
C GLY A 161 -11.13 -2.53 19.74
N TRP A 162 -11.04 -1.57 20.66
CA TRP A 162 -12.16 -0.71 21.02
C TRP A 162 -12.64 0.20 19.88
N GLY A 163 -11.72 0.72 19.07
CA GLY A 163 -12.06 1.53 17.90
C GLY A 163 -12.86 0.73 16.86
N LEU A 164 -12.44 -0.51 16.58
CA LEU A 164 -13.14 -1.42 15.68
C LEU A 164 -14.53 -1.81 16.18
N VAL A 165 -14.65 -2.11 17.49
CA VAL A 165 -15.95 -2.43 18.10
C VAL A 165 -16.89 -1.23 18.04
N ALA A 166 -16.38 -0.03 18.31
CA ALA A 166 -17.16 1.20 18.20
C ALA A 166 -17.64 1.45 16.75
N LEU A 167 -16.77 1.27 15.76
CA LEU A 167 -17.14 1.36 14.34
C LEU A 167 -18.25 0.38 13.98
N GLY A 168 -18.09 -0.90 14.33
CA GLY A 168 -19.12 -1.92 14.10
C GLY A 168 -20.44 -1.61 14.82
N GLY A 169 -20.37 -1.08 16.04
CA GLY A 169 -21.53 -0.63 16.81
C GLY A 169 -22.28 0.52 16.12
N ILE A 170 -21.56 1.55 15.65
CA ILE A 170 -22.14 2.68 14.91
C ILE A 170 -22.83 2.17 13.64
N THR A 171 -22.14 1.33 12.85
CA THR A 171 -22.71 0.73 11.64
C THR A 171 -24.01 0.00 11.95
N PHE A 172 -24.02 -0.87 12.96
CA PHE A 172 -25.19 -1.65 13.33
C PHE A 172 -26.36 -0.78 13.77
N VAL A 173 -26.09 0.21 14.65
CA VAL A 173 -27.12 1.14 15.16
C VAL A 173 -27.71 1.98 14.04
N LEU A 174 -26.89 2.55 13.15
CA LEU A 174 -27.37 3.39 12.05
C LEU A 174 -28.18 2.57 11.04
N TYR A 175 -27.74 1.38 10.67
CA TYR A 175 -28.54 0.53 9.78
C TYR A 175 -29.84 0.06 10.42
N ALA A 176 -29.82 -0.34 11.71
CA ALA A 176 -31.03 -0.72 12.42
C ALA A 176 -32.02 0.45 12.52
N ALA A 177 -31.54 1.64 12.89
CA ALA A 177 -32.35 2.85 12.95
C ALA A 177 -32.94 3.21 11.58
N SER A 178 -32.14 3.11 10.51
CA SER A 178 -32.59 3.35 9.14
C SER A 178 -33.72 2.39 8.75
N ASN A 179 -33.59 1.10 9.05
CA ASN A 179 -34.62 0.10 8.78
C ASN A 179 -35.93 0.38 9.55
N VAL A 180 -35.84 0.74 10.83
CA VAL A 180 -37.02 1.08 11.65
C VAL A 180 -37.71 2.34 11.14
N ILE A 181 -36.95 3.37 10.76
CA ILE A 181 -37.51 4.61 10.20
C ILE A 181 -38.18 4.32 8.86
N PHE A 182 -37.52 3.56 7.98
CA PHE A 182 -38.04 3.23 6.66
C PHE A 182 -39.36 2.44 6.74
N THR A 183 -39.44 1.43 7.62
CA THR A 183 -40.66 0.61 7.80
C THR A 183 -41.83 1.36 8.43
N LYS A 184 -41.55 2.40 9.23
CA LYS A 184 -42.60 3.27 9.84
C LYS A 184 -43.01 4.44 8.95
N LYS A 185 -42.27 4.70 7.87
CA LYS A 185 -42.57 5.79 6.95
C LYS A 185 -43.69 5.31 6.03
N ASP A 186 -44.92 5.69 6.34
CA ASP A 186 -46.05 5.49 5.43
C ASP A 186 -45.72 6.20 4.11
N LEU A 187 -45.39 5.43 3.08
CA LEU A 187 -45.40 5.96 1.73
C LEU A 187 -46.87 6.13 1.34
N PRO A 188 -47.38 7.36 1.13
CA PRO A 188 -48.63 7.51 0.43
C PRO A 188 -48.43 6.94 -0.98
N LEU A 189 -49.12 5.84 -1.28
CA LEU A 189 -49.23 5.27 -2.63
C LEU A 189 -49.83 6.30 -3.59
#